data_AF-A0A093BPX5-F1
#
_entry.id   AF-A0A093BPX5-F1
#
_cell.length_a   1.000
_cell.length_b   1.000
_cell.length_c   1.000
_cell.angle_alpha   90.00
_cell.angle_beta   90.00
_cell.angle_gamma   90.00
#
_symmetry.space_group_name_H-M   'P 1'
#
loop_
_entity.id
_entity.type
_entity.pdbx_description
1 polymer ?
#
loop_
_entity_poly.entity_id
_entity_poly.type
_entity_poly.pdbx_seq_one_letter_code
_entity_poly.pdbx_strand_id
1 'polypeptide(L)' 'QAALTQQPSSVSANPGETVQITCSRSSNSYGWYQQKTPGSGPVTVIYWNDKRPSGIPSRFSGSFSGTTGALTITGV' A
#
# COMPACT_ATOMS: atom_id res chain seq x y z
N GLN A 1 5.19 -10.54 -19.81
CA GLN A 1 4.16 -9.91 -18.94
C GLN A 1 4.70 -9.86 -17.52
N ALA A 2 4.65 -8.71 -16.86
CA ALA A 2 5.16 -8.58 -15.49
C ALA A 2 3.96 -8.54 -14.54
N ALA A 3 3.72 -9.64 -13.83
CA ALA A 3 2.61 -9.75 -12.89
C ALA A 3 3.00 -9.11 -11.54
N LEU A 4 2.10 -8.29 -11.00
CA LEU A 4 2.12 -7.87 -9.60
C LEU A 4 1.17 -8.81 -8.85
N THR A 5 1.65 -9.46 -7.80
CA THR A 5 0.77 -10.19 -6.87
C THR A 5 0.65 -9.38 -5.59
N GLN A 6 -0.57 -9.15 -5.12
CA GLN A 6 -0.83 -8.50 -3.84
C GLN A 6 -1.43 -9.52 -2.86
N GLN A 7 -1.02 -9.42 -1.60
CA GLN A 7 -1.51 -10.29 -0.53
C GLN A 7 -1.75 -9.49 0.77
N PRO A 8 -2.87 -9.74 1.47
CA PRO A 8 -4.00 -10.57 1.05
C PRO A 8 -4.84 -9.90 -0.05
N SER A 9 -5.69 -10.66 -0.74
CA SER A 9 -6.66 -10.10 -1.71
C SER A 9 -7.74 -9.25 -1.05
N SER A 10 -8.08 -9.56 0.20
CA SER A 10 -8.98 -8.78 1.06
C SER A 10 -8.67 -9.06 2.51
N VAL A 11 -8.84 -8.05 3.37
CA VAL A 11 -8.68 -8.16 4.82
C VAL A 11 -9.71 -7.27 5.49
N SER A 12 -10.24 -7.73 6.63
CA SER A 12 -11.10 -6.95 7.51
C SER A 12 -10.41 -6.85 8.86
N ALA A 13 -10.49 -5.69 9.51
CA ALA A 13 -9.80 -5.38 10.75
C ALA A 13 -10.70 -4.52 11.63
N ASN A 14 -10.53 -4.61 12.94
CA ASN A 14 -11.22 -3.77 13.91
C ASN A 14 -10.61 -2.36 13.96
N PRO A 15 -11.38 -1.34 14.37
CA PRO A 15 -10.85 -0.01 14.59
C PRO A 15 -9.65 -0.03 15.54
N GLY A 16 -8.55 0.61 15.15
CA GLY A 16 -7.31 0.65 15.94
C GLY A 16 -6.28 -0.44 15.60
N GLU A 17 -6.67 -1.48 14.86
CA GLU A 17 -5.73 -2.52 14.44
C GLU A 17 -4.76 -2.03 13.36
N THR A 18 -3.71 -2.82 13.11
CA THR A 18 -2.74 -2.56 12.05
C THR A 18 -2.89 -3.62 10.96
N VAL A 19 -2.99 -3.15 9.72
CA VAL A 19 -3.06 -4.00 8.53
C VAL A 19 -1.80 -3.81 7.71
N GLN A 20 -1.28 -4.92 7.18
CA GLN A 20 -0.16 -4.92 6.24
C GLN A 20 -0.58 -5.59 4.94
N ILE A 21 -0.36 -4.90 3.82
CA ILE A 21 -0.57 -5.42 2.46
C ILE A 21 0.78 -5.52 1.80
N THR A 22 1.06 -6.64 1.17
CA THR A 22 2.34 -6.91 0.49
C THR A 22 2.15 -7.01 -1.00
N CYS A 23 3.20 -6.67 -1.75
CA CYS A 23 3.24 -6.81 -3.19
C CYS A 23 4.59 -7.36 -3.66
N SER A 24 4.59 -8.44 -4.43
CA SER A 24 5.82 -9.05 -4.96
C SER A 24 5.87 -8.97 -6.48
N ARG A 25 7.03 -8.55 -7.03
CA ARG A 25 7.33 -8.49 -8.47
C ARG A 25 8.84 -8.33 -8.69
N SER A 26 9.30 -8.54 -9.92
CA SER A 26 10.66 -8.22 -10.40
C SER A 26 11.00 -6.71 -10.48
N SER A 27 10.30 -5.84 -9.75
CA SER A 27 10.53 -4.39 -9.77
C SER A 27 11.04 -3.91 -8.41
N ASN A 28 11.88 -2.88 -8.42
CA ASN A 28 12.49 -2.32 -7.21
C ASN A 28 11.79 -1.04 -6.73
N SER A 29 10.66 -0.69 -7.36
CA SER A 29 9.91 0.53 -7.06
C SER A 29 8.40 0.26 -7.00
N TYR A 30 7.79 0.61 -5.88
CA TYR A 30 6.39 0.42 -5.55
C TYR A 30 5.75 1.78 -5.25
N GLY A 31 4.57 1.97 -5.83
CA GLY A 31 3.63 3.01 -5.45
C GLY A 31 2.36 2.37 -4.91
N TRP A 32 1.82 2.94 -3.84
CA TRP A 32 0.57 2.50 -3.24
C TRP A 32 -0.51 3.55 -3.48
N TYR A 33 -1.69 3.07 -3.85
CA TYR A 33 -2.82 3.91 -4.22
C TYR A 33 -4.07 3.46 -3.46
N GLN A 34 -4.85 4.42 -2.99
CA GLN A 34 -6.14 4.20 -2.36
C GLN A 34 -7.25 4.62 -3.31
N GLN A 35 -8.20 3.71 -3.56
CA GLN A 35 -9.46 4.01 -4.21
C GLN A 35 -10.58 3.75 -3.21
N LYS A 36 -11.29 4.80 -2.78
CA LYS A 36 -12.36 4.68 -1.77
C LYS A 36 -13.70 4.30 -2.38
N THR A 37 -13.97 4.83 -3.56
CA THR A 37 -15.23 4.62 -4.27
C THR A 37 -14.92 3.96 -5.61
N PRO A 38 -15.60 2.86 -5.97
CA PRO A 38 -15.49 2.28 -7.31
C PRO A 38 -15.75 3.35 -8.38
N GLY A 39 -14.88 3.44 -9.38
CA GLY A 39 -14.97 4.45 -10.44
C GLY A 39 -14.38 5.83 -10.10
N SER A 40 -13.98 6.08 -8.85
CA SER A 40 -13.18 7.28 -8.51
C SER A 40 -11.72 7.14 -8.94
N GLY A 41 -11.05 8.26 -9.18
CA GLY A 41 -9.61 8.28 -9.43
C GLY A 41 -8.82 7.77 -8.22
N PRO A 42 -7.80 6.91 -8.41
CA PRO A 42 -6.95 6.47 -7.31
C PRO A 42 -6.13 7.64 -6.76
N VAL A 43 -5.99 7.69 -5.44
CA VAL A 43 -5.14 8.67 -4.73
C VAL A 43 -3.85 7.99 -4.32
N THR A 44 -2.69 8.55 -4.68
CA THR A 44 -1.39 8.04 -4.23
C THR A 44 -1.25 8.24 -2.72
N VAL A 45 -0.98 7.15 -1.99
CA VAL A 45 -0.71 7.19 -0.54
C VAL A 45 0.77 7.01 -0.22
N ILE A 46 1.51 6.25 -1.05
CA ILE A 46 2.96 6.10 -0.96
C ILE A 46 3.55 6.07 -2.37
N TYR A 47 4.69 6.73 -2.57
CA TYR A 47 5.49 6.73 -3.80
C TYR A 47 6.96 6.45 -3.46
N TRP A 48 7.77 6.05 -4.44
CA TRP A 48 9.19 5.69 -4.23
C TRP A 48 9.42 4.73 -3.05
N ASN A 49 8.58 3.70 -2.91
CA ASN A 49 8.62 2.69 -1.83
C ASN A 49 8.23 3.17 -0.43
N ASP A 50 8.70 4.34 0.01
CA ASP A 50 8.59 4.80 1.39
C ASP A 50 8.14 6.26 1.55
N LYS A 51 8.01 7.02 0.45
CA LYS A 51 7.66 8.44 0.50
C LYS A 51 6.15 8.62 0.56
N ARG A 52 5.69 9.32 1.58
CA ARG A 52 4.28 9.70 1.73
C ARG A 52 4.06 11.13 1.20
N PRO A 53 3.13 11.37 0.26
CA PRO A 53 2.80 12.72 -0.19
C PRO A 53 2.29 13.61 0.95
N SER A 54 2.43 14.92 0.81
CA SER A 54 1.83 15.88 1.74
C SER A 54 0.30 15.73 1.77
N GLY A 55 -0.31 15.89 2.95
CA GLY A 55 -1.75 15.73 3.15
C GLY A 55 -2.24 14.29 3.30
N ILE A 56 -1.38 13.29 3.09
CA ILE A 56 -1.73 11.88 3.37
C ILE A 56 -1.50 11.59 4.87
N PRO A 57 -2.48 10.97 5.57
CA PRO A 57 -2.39 10.69 7.00
C PRO A 57 -1.17 9.87 7.42
N SER A 58 -0.66 10.12 8.64
CA SER A 58 0.54 9.47 9.17
C SER A 58 0.44 7.96 9.35
N ARG A 59 -0.79 7.43 9.38
CA ARG A 59 -1.07 5.99 9.49
C ARG A 59 -0.60 5.15 8.32
N PHE A 60 -0.39 5.75 7.15
CA PHE A 60 0.13 5.04 5.98
C PHE A 60 1.66 5.08 5.97
N SER A 61 2.30 3.92 5.89
CA SER A 61 3.74 3.80 5.69
C SER A 61 4.06 2.73 4.66
N GLY A 62 5.12 2.95 3.89
CA GLY A 62 5.61 1.99 2.91
C GLY A 62 6.99 1.48 3.28
N SER A 63 7.25 0.22 2.95
CA SER A 63 8.56 -0.40 3.05
C SER A 63 8.80 -1.34 1.87
N PHE A 64 10.06 -1.71 1.66
CA PHE A 64 10.45 -2.61 0.59
C PHE A 64 11.67 -3.42 1.02
N SER A 65 11.68 -4.70 0.67
CA SER A 65 12.81 -5.61 0.87
C SER A 65 12.91 -6.58 -0.31
N GLY A 66 14.08 -6.62 -0.95
CA GLY A 66 14.38 -7.54 -2.05
C GLY A 66 13.52 -7.31 -3.30
N THR A 67 12.39 -8.00 -3.38
CA THR A 67 11.40 -7.93 -4.47
C THR A 67 9.96 -7.84 -3.94
N THR A 68 9.83 -7.44 -2.66
CA THR A 68 8.56 -7.35 -1.96
C THR A 68 8.41 -5.98 -1.33
N GLY A 69 7.42 -5.23 -1.80
CA GLY A 69 6.95 -4.00 -1.16
C GLY A 69 5.87 -4.31 -0.12
N ALA A 70 5.77 -3.49 0.92
CA ALA A 70 4.69 -3.54 1.89
C ALA A 70 4.10 -2.15 2.14
N LEU A 71 2.79 -2.11 2.33
CA LEU A 71 2.03 -0.98 2.86
C LEU A 71 1.51 -1.36 4.22
N THR A 72 1.84 -0.57 5.22
CA THR A 72 1.29 -0.71 6.57
C THR A 72 0.31 0.43 6.81
N ILE A 73 -0.85 0.09 7.35
CA ILE A 73 -1.91 1.00 7.75
C ILE A 73 -2.16 0.77 9.24
N THR A 74 -1.77 1.71 10.08
CA THR A 74 -2.00 1.63 11.53
C THR A 74 -3.29 2.33 11.92
N GLY A 75 -3.96 1.86 12.97
CA GLY A 75 -5.19 2.50 13.44
C GLY A 75 -6.24 2.63 12.34
N VAL A 76 -6.48 1.53 11.63
CA VAL A 76 -7.57 1.40 10.64
C VAL A 76 -8.88 1.84 11.28
#